data_AF-A0A0B6YKM1-F1
#
_entry.id   AF-A0A0B6YKM1-F1
#
_cell.length_a   1.000
_cell.length_b   1.000
_cell.length_c   1.000
_cell.angle_alpha   90.00
_cell.angle_beta   90.00
_cell.angle_gamma   90.00
#
_symmetry.space_group_name_H-M   'P 1'
#
loop_
_entity.id
_entity.type
_entity.pdbx_description
1 polymer ?
#
loop_
_entity_poly.entity_id
_entity_poly.type
_entity_poly.pdbx_seq_one_letter_code
_entity_poly.pdbx_strand_id
1 'polypeptide(L)'
;PELVTVSVGLSASKLREIKEVKIDNHVTGRVVLLRNMKAHYPYVQINIKRCHGDGCDTRIHGVKAVGFKLVKEHGITVMDASALWYLQMLTSTVSMNLPQAPALRAVLL
;
A
#
# COMPACT_ATOMS: atom_id res chain seq x y z
N PRO A 1 12.68 18.47 20.49
CA PRO A 1 12.83 17.00 20.67
C PRO A 1 14.28 16.60 20.40
N GLU A 2 14.92 15.86 21.31
CA GLU A 2 16.31 15.41 21.18
C GLU A 2 16.39 13.99 20.61
N LEU A 3 15.61 13.09 21.18
CA LEU A 3 15.63 11.67 20.82
C LEU A 3 14.23 11.25 20.38
N VAL A 4 14.13 10.79 19.15
CA VAL A 4 12.87 10.39 18.54
C VAL A 4 13.00 8.98 18.01
N THR A 5 12.09 8.09 18.38
CA THR A 5 12.00 6.76 17.78
C THR A 5 10.76 6.64 16.90
N VAL A 6 10.84 5.78 15.89
CA VAL A 6 9.74 5.50 14.98
C VAL A 6 9.42 4.01 15.04
N SER A 7 8.16 3.72 15.35
CA SER A 7 7.63 2.35 15.39
C SER A 7 6.58 2.14 14.31
N VAL A 8 6.56 0.95 13.72
CA VAL A 8 5.61 0.61 12.65
C VAL A 8 4.96 -0.74 12.91
N GLY A 9 3.76 -0.95 12.37
CA GLY A 9 3.06 -2.22 12.53
C GLY A 9 1.82 -2.36 11.65
N LEU A 10 1.28 -3.58 11.63
CA LEU A 10 0.01 -3.90 10.96
C LEU A 10 -1.21 -3.57 11.84
N SER A 11 -1.01 -3.38 13.15
CA SER A 11 -2.02 -3.00 14.13
C SER A 11 -1.42 -2.00 15.12
N ALA A 12 -2.24 -1.10 15.65
CA ALA A 12 -1.84 -0.12 16.67
C ALA A 12 -1.32 -0.78 17.96
N SER A 13 -1.76 -2.00 18.29
CA SER A 13 -1.31 -2.72 19.48
C SER A 13 0.00 -3.49 19.29
N LYS A 14 0.42 -3.71 18.04
CA LYS A 14 1.60 -4.51 17.68
C LYS A 14 2.55 -3.68 16.82
N LEU A 15 3.14 -2.67 17.45
CA LEU A 15 4.13 -1.80 16.83
C LEU A 15 5.55 -2.28 17.18
N ARG A 16 6.43 -2.27 16.18
CA ARG A 16 7.85 -2.57 16.34
C ARG A 16 8.66 -1.32 16.05
N GLU A 17 9.54 -0.94 16.95
CA GLU A 17 10.50 0.14 16.73
C GLU A 17 11.47 -0.24 15.60
N ILE A 18 11.61 0.63 14.60
CA ILE A 18 12.45 0.38 13.41
C ILE A 18 13.58 1.37 13.26
N LYS A 19 13.49 2.53 13.92
CA LYS A 19 14.51 3.56 13.81
C LYS A 19 14.50 4.49 15.02
N GLU A 20 15.70 4.85 15.46
CA GLU A 20 15.96 5.93 16.39
C GLU A 20 16.70 7.06 15.66
N VAL A 21 16.33 8.30 15.98
CA VAL A 21 16.89 9.52 15.40
C VAL A 21 17.24 10.46 16.55
N LYS A 22 18.52 10.80 16.64
CA LYS A 22 19.01 11.89 17.47
C LYS A 22 18.97 13.19 16.66
N ILE A 23 18.35 14.21 17.22
CA ILE A 23 18.26 15.55 16.67
C ILE A 23 19.16 16.42 17.52
N ASP A 24 20.14 17.09 16.89
CA ASP A 24 21.01 18.00 17.61
C ASP A 24 20.33 19.37 17.79
N ASN A 25 20.69 20.07 18.87
CA ASN A 25 20.13 21.38 19.23
C ASN A 25 20.25 22.45 18.14
N HIS A 26 21.26 22.35 17.28
CA HIS A 26 21.54 23.33 16.22
C HIS A 26 20.82 23.03 14.90
N VAL A 27 20.07 21.92 14.81
CA VAL A 27 19.34 21.56 13.59
C VAL A 27 18.13 22.46 13.43
N THR A 28 18.14 23.28 12.38
CA THR A 28 17.00 24.11 11.97
C THR A 28 16.33 23.54 10.73
N GLY A 29 15.00 23.46 10.74
CA GLY A 29 14.20 23.04 9.59
C GLY A 29 13.53 21.67 9.76
N ARG A 30 13.29 20.97 8.64
CA ARG A 30 12.59 19.67 8.64
C ARG A 30 13.58 18.52 8.85
N VAL A 31 13.26 17.63 9.79
CA VAL A 31 14.04 16.41 10.05
C VAL A 31 13.37 15.21 9.36
N VAL A 32 14.15 14.42 8.63
CA VAL A 32 13.67 13.21 7.97
C VAL A 32 13.76 12.02 8.94
N LEU A 33 12.60 11.59 9.44
CA LEU A 33 12.54 10.45 10.36
C LEU A 33 12.70 9.12 9.63
N LEU A 34 11.94 8.86 8.57
CA LEU A 34 12.03 7.66 7.74
C LEU A 34 12.36 8.01 6.28
N ARG A 35 13.16 7.19 5.61
CA ARG A 35 13.51 7.32 4.20
C ARG A 35 13.54 5.93 3.55
N ASN A 36 13.07 5.82 2.31
CA ASN A 36 13.13 4.62 1.47
C ASN A 36 12.55 3.36 2.15
N MET A 37 11.37 3.48 2.75
CA MET A 37 10.66 2.33 3.31
C MET A 37 10.31 1.33 2.20
N LYS A 38 10.80 0.09 2.33
CA LYS A 38 10.56 -1.01 1.37
C LYS A 38 9.23 -1.72 1.58
N ALA A 39 8.67 -1.64 2.77
CA ALA A 39 7.42 -2.29 3.15
C ALA A 39 6.38 -1.25 3.55
N HIS A 40 5.13 -1.51 3.19
CA HIS A 40 3.99 -0.70 3.59
C HIS A 40 3.50 -1.12 4.98
N TYR A 41 3.38 -0.14 5.88
CA TYR A 41 2.80 -0.32 7.20
C TYR A 41 1.64 0.66 7.40
N PRO A 42 0.43 0.19 7.75
CA PRO A 42 -0.71 1.06 7.97
C PRO A 42 -0.56 1.94 9.22
N TYR A 43 0.21 1.50 10.22
CA TYR A 43 0.46 2.26 11.44
C TYR A 43 1.92 2.70 11.52
N VAL A 44 2.13 3.99 11.72
CA VAL A 44 3.44 4.62 11.98
C VAL A 44 3.30 5.50 13.21
N GLN A 45 4.07 5.21 14.26
CA GLN A 45 4.06 5.94 15.51
C GLN A 45 5.40 6.66 15.70
N ILE A 46 5.34 7.94 16.00
CA ILE A 46 6.51 8.78 16.32
C ILE A 46 6.53 8.95 17.84
N ASN A 47 7.59 8.46 18.47
CA ASN A 47 7.78 8.54 19.91
C ASN A 47 8.87 9.55 20.22
N ILE A 48 8.57 10.55 21.04
CA ILE A 48 9.58 11.49 21.52
C ILE A 48 10.05 10.97 22.88
N LYS A 49 11.26 10.41 22.91
CA LYS A 49 11.85 9.77 24.09
C LYS A 49 12.52 10.76 25.02
N ARG A 50 13.08 11.83 24.45
CA ARG A 50 13.77 12.89 25.21
C ARG A 50 13.60 14.24 24.53
N CYS A 51 13.47 15.29 25.33
CA CYS A 51 13.52 16.67 24.89
C CYS A 51 14.84 17.31 25.30
N HIS A 52 15.25 18.35 24.58
CA HIS A 52 16.46 19.08 24.94
C HIS A 52 16.28 19.85 26.25
N GLY A 53 17.39 19.97 27.00
CA GLY A 53 17.40 20.67 28.29
C GLY A 53 16.48 20.01 29.33
N ASP A 54 16.28 18.70 29.25
CA ASP A 54 15.38 17.92 30.11
C ASP A 54 13.95 18.47 30.14
N GLY A 55 13.50 19.07 29.03
CA GLY A 55 12.13 19.57 28.90
C GLY A 55 11.10 18.45 29.05
N CYS A 56 9.97 18.76 29.67
CA CYS A 56 8.84 17.83 29.76
C CYS A 56 8.10 17.72 28.42
N ASP A 57 7.87 18.87 27.78
CA ASP A 57 7.07 18.97 26.56
C ASP A 57 7.92 19.29 25.33
N THR A 58 7.39 18.92 24.17
CA THR A 58 7.99 19.18 22.86
C THR A 58 6.98 19.86 21.96
N ARG A 59 7.43 20.90 21.25
CA ARG A 59 6.62 21.56 20.23
C ARG A 59 6.87 20.93 18.86
N ILE A 60 5.80 20.54 18.16
CA ILE A 60 5.85 20.03 16.78
C ILE A 60 5.11 21.02 15.89
N HIS A 61 5.83 21.67 14.98
CA HIS A 61 5.25 22.66 14.07
C HIS A 61 4.44 22.04 12.93
N GLY A 62 4.78 20.81 12.52
CA GLY A 62 4.08 20.09 11.47
C GLY A 62 4.72 18.75 11.17
N VAL A 63 3.91 17.83 10.65
CA VAL A 63 4.34 16.49 10.23
C VAL A 63 3.96 16.30 8.77
N LYS A 64 4.89 15.80 7.95
CA LYS A 64 4.65 15.49 6.54
C LYS A 64 5.06 14.05 6.25
N ALA A 65 4.11 13.26 5.77
CA ALA A 65 4.38 11.96 5.17
C ALA A 65 4.45 12.12 3.64
N VAL A 66 5.44 11.47 3.02
CA VAL A 66 5.56 11.40 1.56
C VAL A 66 5.62 9.94 1.18
N GLY A 67 4.76 9.55 0.25
CA GLY A 67 4.70 8.20 -0.29
C GLY A 67 4.25 8.24 -1.74
N PHE A 68 4.46 7.15 -2.46
CA PHE A 68 3.90 6.97 -3.79
C PHE A 68 2.46 6.45 -3.65
N LYS A 69 1.52 7.09 -4.35
CA LYS A 69 0.18 6.53 -4.52
C LYS A 69 0.32 5.39 -5.52
N LEU A 70 0.20 4.15 -5.06
CA LEU A 70 0.05 3.02 -5.96
C LEU A 70 -1.38 3.11 -6.51
N VAL A 71 -1.52 3.79 -7.65
CA VAL A 71 -2.80 3.84 -8.37
C VAL A 71 -3.04 2.43 -8.89
N LYS A 72 -3.80 1.64 -8.13
CA LYS A 72 -4.49 0.49 -8.71
C LYS A 72 -5.58 1.09 -9.59
N GLU A 73 -5.29 1.30 -10.85
CA GLU A 73 -6.37 1.57 -11.81
C GLU A 73 -7.38 0.43 -11.70
N HIS A 74 -8.66 0.77 -11.73
CA HIS A 74 -9.76 -0.20 -11.84
C HIS A 74 -9.74 -0.77 -13.28
N GLY A 75 -8.61 -1.34 -13.68
CA GLY A 75 -8.44 -2.05 -14.94
C GLY A 75 -8.83 -3.50 -14.75
N ILE A 76 -9.43 -4.08 -15.78
CA ILE A 76 -9.65 -5.51 -15.92
C ILE A 76 -8.29 -6.20 -15.68
N THR A 77 -8.20 -7.11 -14.70
CA THR A 77 -6.95 -7.83 -14.47
C THR A 77 -6.63 -8.70 -15.68
N VAL A 78 -5.36 -9.12 -15.86
CA VAL A 78 -4.99 -10.03 -16.96
C VAL A 78 -5.82 -11.33 -16.90
N MET A 79 -6.19 -11.79 -15.70
CA MET A 79 -7.08 -12.93 -15.51
C MET A 79 -8.52 -12.65 -15.94
N ASP A 80 -9.06 -11.47 -15.60
CA ASP A 80 -10.42 -11.10 -16.02
C ASP A 80 -10.49 -10.92 -17.55
N ALA A 81 -9.44 -10.36 -18.16
CA ALA A 81 -9.34 -10.17 -19.60
C ALA A 81 -9.27 -11.52 -20.34
N SER A 82 -8.49 -12.47 -19.84
CA SER A 82 -8.38 -13.80 -20.44
C SER A 82 -9.65 -14.63 -20.28
N ALA A 83 -10.35 -14.50 -19.14
CA ALA A 83 -11.65 -15.13 -18.93
C ALA A 83 -12.71 -14.61 -19.93
N LEU A 84 -12.77 -13.28 -20.12
CA LEU A 84 -13.66 -12.65 -21.11
C LEU A 84 -13.34 -13.11 -22.54
N TRP A 85 -12.06 -13.17 -22.89
CA TRP A 85 -11.63 -13.63 -24.21
C TRP A 85 -12.02 -15.10 -24.46
N TYR A 86 -11.84 -15.97 -23.47
CA TYR A 86 -12.25 -17.37 -23.56
C TYR A 86 -13.76 -17.51 -23.76
N LEU A 87 -14.56 -16.77 -23.00
CA LEU A 87 -16.01 -16.73 -23.15
C LEU A 87 -16.41 -16.26 -24.55
N GLN A 88 -15.80 -15.18 -25.07
CA GLN A 88 -16.06 -14.70 -26.42
C GLN A 88 -15.72 -15.74 -27.49
N MET A 89 -14.57 -16.41 -27.37
CA MET A 89 -14.18 -17.47 -28.31
C MET A 89 -15.14 -18.65 -28.28
N LEU A 90 -15.59 -19.05 -27.09
CA LEU A 90 -16.51 -20.17 -26.92
C LEU A 90 -17.90 -19.83 -27.48
N THR A 91 -18.44 -18.64 -27.18
CA THR A 91 -19.70 -18.16 -27.76
C THR A 91 -19.62 -18.07 -29.27
N SER A 92 -18.54 -17.50 -29.82
CA SER A 92 -18.38 -17.36 -31.28
C SER A 92 -18.32 -18.73 -31.97
N THR A 93 -17.58 -19.66 -31.39
CA THR A 93 -17.44 -21.03 -31.91
C THR A 93 -18.79 -21.75 -31.89
N VAL A 94 -19.53 -21.67 -30.78
CA VAL A 94 -20.87 -22.28 -30.68
C VAL A 94 -21.82 -21.63 -31.68
N SER A 95 -21.90 -20.30 -31.75
CA SER A 95 -22.81 -19.60 -32.66
C SER A 95 -22.55 -19.91 -34.14
N MET A 96 -21.29 -20.10 -34.54
CA MET A 96 -20.94 -20.46 -35.92
C MET A 96 -21.24 -21.93 -36.27
N ASN A 97 -21.02 -22.86 -35.34
CA ASN A 97 -21.14 -24.29 -35.62
C ASN A 97 -22.55 -24.85 -35.35
N LEU A 98 -23.34 -24.22 -34.47
CA LEU A 98 -24.70 -24.67 -34.14
C LEU A 98 -25.65 -24.78 -35.35
N PRO A 99 -25.61 -23.86 -36.35
CA PRO A 99 -26.43 -23.98 -37.56
C PRO A 99 -25.95 -25.08 -38.52
N GLN A 100 -24.65 -25.39 -38.53
CA GLN A 100 -24.05 -26.38 -39.45
C GLN A 100 -24.21 -27.82 -38.96
N ALA A 101 -24.33 -28.02 -37.64
CA ALA A 101 -24.49 -29.34 -37.04
C ALA A 101 -25.60 -29.30 -35.98
N PRO A 102 -26.88 -29.40 -36.38
CA PRO A 102 -28.02 -29.31 -35.45
C PRO A 102 -28.04 -30.43 -34.39
N ALA A 103 -27.30 -31.52 -34.58
CA ALA A 103 -27.12 -32.57 -33.57
C ALA A 103 -26.36 -32.11 -32.32
N LEU A 104 -25.45 -31.13 -32.43
CA LEU A 104 -24.72 -30.55 -31.29
C LEU A 104 -25.65 -29.80 -30.32
N ARG A 105 -26.82 -29.37 -30.81
CA ARG A 105 -27.83 -28.68 -30.01
C ARG A 105 -28.35 -29.55 -28.85
N ALA A 106 -28.40 -30.88 -29.05
CA ALA A 106 -28.87 -31.83 -28.04
C ALA A 106 -27.80 -32.25 -27.01
N VAL A 107 -26.54 -31.88 -27.24
CA VAL A 107 -25.39 -32.19 -26.34
C VAL A 107 -25.00 -30.96 -25.50
N LEU A 108 -25.29 -29.75 -25.99
CA LEU A 108 -24.88 -28.47 -25.38
C LEU A 108 -26.02 -27.72 -24.66
N LEU A 109 -27.29 -28.04 -24.94
CA LEU A 109 -28.50 -27.52 -24.27
C LEU A 109 -29.25 -28.68 -23.61
#